data_AF-A0A7L6B5D1-F1
#
_entry.id   AF-A0A7L6B5D1-F1
#
_cell.length_a   1.000
_cell.length_b   1.000
_cell.length_c   1.000
_cell.angle_alpha   90.00
_cell.angle_beta   90.00
_cell.angle_gamma   90.00
#
_symmetry.space_group_name_H-M   'P 1'
#
loop_
_entity.id
_entity.type
_entity.pdbx_description
1 polymer ?
#
loop_
_entity_poly.entity_id
_entity_poly.type
_entity_poly.pdbx_seq_one_letter_code
_entity_poly.pdbx_strand_id
1 'polypeptide(L)'
;MSGGGPRRGRRDNGLDAAEYAVAGDVDPRVGEHLLDVLAAGGIAAYLQPSADLNPVTRTTTVPARPVDRLYVDRFHLTTARDYLTQLADEGGEPPRADEPDIEAEWAKIVAGFHTAPTAGSRPWPAAEDVDDPAGPGGSATGRAEEPAGPTATDVRRLPYAADISGISVSRDRHDEPSLLDGLDTFGAGLPDDAAEEEHYTPPPPPPLPRFSKYAVLGVLSIVLGFLLFLSPTVMSLVDPSVVTLLGFTGILAGFVMLIWRLRPGDRDDHDPDDGAVV
;
A
#
# COMPACT_ATOMS: atom_id res chain seq x y z
N MET A 1 14.84 -14.18 -42.95
CA MET A 1 15.67 -13.47 -41.96
C MET A 1 14.79 -12.39 -41.34
N SER A 2 14.27 -12.61 -40.13
CA SER A 2 13.51 -11.59 -39.40
C SER A 2 14.07 -11.55 -37.99
N GLY A 3 15.21 -10.88 -37.85
CA GLY A 3 15.83 -10.59 -36.56
C GLY A 3 15.23 -9.32 -36.01
N GLY A 4 14.19 -9.45 -35.18
CA GLY A 4 13.75 -8.37 -34.32
C GLY A 4 14.84 -8.09 -33.30
N GLY A 5 15.37 -6.87 -33.27
CA GLY A 5 16.40 -6.47 -32.31
C GLY A 5 15.92 -6.62 -30.86
N PRO A 6 16.85 -6.64 -29.88
CA PRO A 6 16.54 -6.82 -28.46
C PRO A 6 15.56 -5.74 -28.00
N ARG A 7 14.33 -6.16 -27.70
CA ARG A 7 13.28 -5.29 -27.16
C ARG A 7 13.68 -4.93 -25.73
N ARG A 8 14.46 -3.85 -25.57
CA ARG A 8 14.94 -3.36 -24.26
C ARG A 8 13.74 -3.16 -23.32
N GLY A 9 13.63 -4.04 -22.33
CA GLY A 9 12.66 -3.94 -21.23
C GLY A 9 11.88 -5.22 -20.93
N ARG A 10 11.79 -6.18 -21.87
CA ARG A 10 11.11 -7.46 -21.65
C ARG A 10 12.14 -8.58 -21.51
N ARG A 11 11.98 -9.45 -20.50
CA ARG A 11 12.76 -10.69 -20.36
C ARG A 11 12.10 -11.77 -21.22
N ASP A 12 12.59 -11.92 -22.45
CA ASP A 12 12.08 -12.90 -23.42
C ASP A 12 13.22 -13.73 -24.02
N ASN A 13 12.85 -14.84 -24.67
CA ASN A 13 13.82 -15.79 -25.23
C ASN A 13 14.12 -15.56 -26.73
N GLY A 14 13.77 -14.38 -27.26
CA GLY A 14 14.01 -13.98 -28.65
C GLY A 14 13.15 -14.67 -29.71
N LEU A 15 12.26 -15.59 -29.33
CA LEU A 15 11.29 -16.22 -30.22
C LEU A 15 9.93 -15.50 -30.12
N ASP A 16 9.18 -15.47 -31.23
CA ASP A 16 7.84 -14.87 -31.27
C ASP A 16 6.77 -15.94 -31.57
N ALA A 17 5.69 -15.94 -30.78
CA ALA A 17 4.48 -16.72 -31.05
C ALA A 17 3.32 -15.81 -31.52
N ALA A 18 2.39 -16.42 -32.26
CA ALA A 18 1.16 -15.74 -32.68
C ALA A 18 0.22 -15.45 -31.48
N GLU A 19 0.26 -16.29 -30.45
CA GLU A 19 -0.55 -16.13 -29.25
C GLU A 19 0.16 -16.72 -28.03
N TYR A 20 0.10 -16.00 -26.93
CA TYR A 20 0.74 -16.37 -25.67
C TYR A 20 -0.29 -16.71 -24.60
N ALA A 21 0.00 -17.74 -23.81
CA ALA A 21 -0.83 -18.17 -22.70
C ALA A 21 0.01 -18.32 -21.41
N VAL A 22 -0.64 -18.18 -20.25
CA VAL A 22 0.01 -18.24 -18.94
C VAL A 22 0.36 -19.70 -18.61
N ALA A 23 1.65 -19.97 -18.44
CA ALA A 23 2.16 -21.27 -18.00
C ALA A 23 2.08 -21.42 -16.48
N GLY A 24 2.54 -20.41 -15.73
CA GLY A 24 2.57 -20.38 -14.26
C GLY A 24 3.41 -19.22 -13.71
N ASP A 25 3.57 -19.16 -12.38
CA ASP A 25 4.45 -18.21 -11.69
C ASP A 25 5.77 -18.93 -11.32
N VAL A 26 6.92 -18.28 -11.52
CA VAL A 26 8.28 -18.86 -11.44
C VAL A 26 9.20 -17.93 -10.64
N ASP A 27 10.18 -18.47 -9.90
CA ASP A 27 11.21 -17.66 -9.25
C ASP A 27 12.08 -16.95 -10.32
N PRO A 28 12.34 -15.62 -10.20
CA PRO A 28 13.16 -14.86 -11.15
C PRO A 28 14.56 -15.44 -11.40
N ARG A 29 15.13 -16.16 -10.43
CA ARG A 29 16.45 -16.82 -10.57
C ARG A 29 16.39 -18.02 -11.51
N VAL A 30 15.28 -18.74 -11.46
CA VAL A 30 15.04 -19.96 -12.26
C VAL A 30 14.44 -19.58 -13.63
N GLY A 31 13.70 -18.48 -13.69
CA GLY A 31 13.04 -17.99 -14.90
C GLY A 31 13.97 -17.81 -16.08
N GLU A 32 15.16 -17.24 -15.88
CA GLU A 32 16.14 -17.06 -16.97
C GLU A 32 16.59 -18.40 -17.57
N HIS A 33 16.89 -19.39 -16.71
CA HIS A 33 17.28 -20.72 -17.18
C HIS A 33 16.12 -21.40 -17.94
N LEU A 34 14.89 -21.21 -17.48
CA LEU A 34 13.71 -21.75 -18.14
C LEU A 34 13.48 -21.11 -19.52
N LEU A 35 13.78 -19.82 -19.70
CA LEU A 35 13.74 -19.16 -21.00
C LEU A 35 14.73 -19.80 -21.98
N ASP A 36 15.94 -20.15 -21.54
CA ASP A 36 16.96 -20.83 -22.34
C ASP A 36 16.51 -22.25 -22.75
N VAL A 37 15.95 -23.02 -21.81
CA VAL A 37 15.44 -24.37 -22.08
C VAL A 37 14.28 -24.34 -23.06
N LEU A 38 13.34 -23.41 -22.89
CA LEU A 38 12.22 -23.23 -23.81
C LEU A 38 12.69 -22.74 -25.19
N ALA A 39 13.72 -21.90 -25.25
CA ALA A 39 14.34 -21.49 -26.51
C ALA A 39 14.96 -22.67 -27.26
N ALA A 40 15.67 -23.55 -26.55
CA ALA A 40 16.23 -24.78 -27.12
C ALA A 40 15.14 -25.72 -27.65
N GLY A 41 13.97 -25.74 -27.00
CA GLY A 41 12.77 -26.43 -27.47
C GLY A 41 12.02 -25.73 -28.60
N GLY A 42 12.43 -24.54 -29.03
CA GLY A 42 11.75 -23.74 -30.06
C GLY A 42 10.42 -23.13 -29.60
N ILE A 43 10.19 -23.04 -28.29
CA ILE A 43 8.95 -22.53 -27.70
C ILE A 43 9.15 -21.05 -27.36
N ALA A 44 8.36 -20.16 -27.96
CA ALA A 44 8.42 -18.73 -27.64
C ALA A 44 7.92 -18.47 -26.22
N ALA A 45 8.69 -17.73 -25.44
CA ALA A 45 8.41 -17.49 -24.04
C ALA A 45 8.90 -16.12 -23.57
N TYR A 46 8.20 -15.55 -22.59
CA TYR A 46 8.61 -14.34 -21.90
C TYR A 46 8.17 -14.35 -20.43
N LEU A 47 8.91 -13.63 -19.61
CA LEU A 47 8.63 -13.39 -18.21
C LEU A 47 8.05 -11.99 -18.01
N GLN A 48 7.07 -11.90 -17.12
CA GLN A 48 6.51 -10.65 -16.63
C GLN A 48 6.69 -10.59 -15.12
N PRO A 49 7.39 -9.56 -14.58
CA PRO A 49 7.50 -9.38 -13.14
C PRO A 49 6.11 -9.29 -12.51
N SER A 50 5.82 -10.18 -11.56
CA SER A 50 4.55 -10.17 -10.84
C SER A 50 4.67 -9.15 -9.72
N ALA A 51 3.74 -8.19 -9.68
CA ALA A 51 3.61 -7.29 -8.55
C ALA A 51 2.27 -7.59 -7.89
N ASP A 52 2.26 -7.78 -6.56
CA ASP A 52 1.03 -8.00 -5.83
C ASP A 52 0.26 -6.68 -5.80
N LEU A 53 -0.81 -6.62 -6.57
CA LEU A 53 -1.75 -5.51 -6.54
C LEU A 53 -2.84 -5.83 -5.52
N ASN A 54 -2.87 -5.10 -4.41
CA ASN A 54 -3.95 -5.25 -3.44
C ASN A 54 -5.29 -4.83 -4.07
N PRO A 55 -6.32 -5.70 -4.12
CA PRO A 55 -7.56 -5.43 -4.83
C PRO A 55 -8.37 -4.27 -4.23
N VAL A 56 -8.20 -3.99 -2.93
CA VAL A 56 -8.95 -2.96 -2.21
C VAL A 56 -8.21 -1.63 -2.24
N THR A 57 -6.91 -1.65 -1.93
CA THR A 57 -6.13 -0.42 -1.79
C THR A 57 -5.42 0.00 -3.07
N ARG A 58 -5.41 -0.86 -4.11
CA ARG A 58 -4.62 -0.68 -5.35
C ARG A 58 -3.15 -0.37 -5.09
N THR A 59 -2.65 -0.73 -3.92
CA THR A 59 -1.24 -0.60 -3.59
C THR A 59 -0.49 -1.77 -4.21
N THR A 60 0.61 -1.45 -4.88
CA THR A 60 1.51 -2.44 -5.45
C THR A 60 2.54 -2.76 -4.38
N THR A 61 2.45 -3.95 -3.79
CA THR A 61 3.45 -4.47 -2.87
C THR A 61 4.28 -5.52 -3.58
N VAL A 62 5.58 -5.54 -3.32
CA VAL A 62 6.42 -6.64 -3.79
C VAL A 62 6.14 -7.85 -2.87
N PRO A 63 5.73 -9.02 -3.40
CA PRO A 63 5.54 -10.22 -2.59
C PRO A 63 6.82 -10.55 -1.81
N ALA A 64 6.66 -11.17 -0.63
CA ALA A 64 7.79 -11.59 0.21
C ALA A 64 8.77 -12.54 -0.52
N ARG A 65 8.30 -13.24 -1.55
CA ARG A 65 9.12 -13.95 -2.53
C ARG A 65 8.85 -13.32 -3.90
N PRO A 66 9.85 -12.67 -4.55
CA PRO A 66 9.65 -12.13 -5.88
C PRO A 66 9.36 -13.30 -6.83
N VAL A 67 8.25 -13.22 -7.58
CA VAL A 67 7.84 -14.23 -8.56
C VAL A 67 7.58 -13.54 -9.90
N ASP A 68 8.00 -14.19 -10.98
CA ASP A 68 7.79 -13.76 -12.35
C ASP A 68 6.74 -14.66 -13.01
N ARG A 69 5.76 -14.08 -13.69
CA ARG A 69 4.75 -14.82 -14.45
C ARG A 69 5.30 -15.22 -15.81
N LEU A 70 5.31 -16.52 -16.09
CA LEU A 70 5.76 -17.09 -17.36
C LEU A 70 4.61 -17.20 -18.36
N TYR A 71 4.85 -16.64 -19.55
CA TYR A 71 3.98 -16.75 -20.71
C TYR A 71 4.69 -17.49 -21.84
N VAL A 72 3.97 -18.39 -22.50
CA VAL A 72 4.51 -19.26 -23.57
C VAL A 72 3.56 -19.34 -24.76
N ASP A 73 4.05 -19.79 -25.91
CA ASP A 73 3.21 -20.11 -27.07
C ASP A 73 2.03 -21.01 -26.68
N ARG A 74 0.80 -20.58 -27.01
CA ARG A 74 -0.43 -21.31 -26.69
C ARG A 74 -0.40 -22.77 -27.15
N PHE A 75 0.25 -23.06 -28.29
CA PHE A 75 0.28 -24.39 -28.88
C PHE A 75 1.19 -25.35 -28.11
N HIS A 76 2.13 -24.81 -27.33
CA HIS A 76 3.14 -25.56 -26.58
C HIS A 76 2.95 -25.43 -25.06
N LEU A 77 1.80 -24.93 -24.60
CA LEU A 77 1.52 -24.67 -23.20
C LEU A 77 1.55 -25.93 -22.31
N THR A 78 1.13 -27.08 -22.83
CA THR A 78 1.20 -28.34 -22.06
C THR A 78 2.65 -28.74 -21.81
N THR A 79 3.47 -28.76 -22.87
CA THR A 79 4.91 -29.07 -22.78
C THR A 79 5.65 -28.10 -21.83
N ALA A 80 5.34 -26.80 -21.90
CA ALA A 80 5.94 -25.81 -21.02
C ALA A 80 5.55 -26.00 -19.54
N ARG A 81 4.31 -26.43 -19.26
CA ARG A 81 3.88 -26.75 -17.89
C ARG A 81 4.56 -28.00 -17.35
N ASP A 82 4.80 -28.99 -18.20
CA ASP A 82 5.54 -30.20 -17.80
C ASP A 82 6.98 -29.84 -17.41
N TYR A 83 7.66 -29.00 -18.20
CA TYR A 83 9.00 -28.49 -17.85
C TYR A 83 9.00 -27.67 -16.55
N LEU A 84 7.98 -26.83 -16.33
CA LEU A 84 7.84 -26.06 -15.10
C LEU A 84 7.63 -26.99 -13.88
N THR A 85 6.84 -28.04 -14.03
CA THR A 85 6.57 -29.03 -12.97
C THR A 85 7.83 -29.83 -12.65
N GLN A 86 8.54 -30.31 -13.67
CA GLN A 86 9.82 -31.01 -13.50
C GLN A 86 10.85 -30.12 -12.78
N LEU A 87 10.92 -28.84 -13.15
CA LEU A 87 11.84 -27.89 -12.52
C LEU A 87 11.43 -27.51 -11.10
N ALA A 88 10.13 -27.52 -10.78
CA ALA A 88 9.64 -27.36 -9.42
C ALA A 88 9.99 -28.57 -8.53
N ASP A 89 9.96 -29.79 -9.09
CA ASP A 89 10.39 -31.01 -8.40
C ASP A 89 11.92 -31.07 -8.21
N GLU A 90 12.70 -30.56 -9.17
CA GLU A 90 14.17 -30.46 -9.08
C GLU A 90 14.65 -29.30 -8.21
N GLY A 91 13.92 -28.17 -8.23
CA GLY A 91 14.24 -26.93 -7.50
C GLY A 91 13.54 -26.77 -6.16
N GLY A 92 12.65 -27.71 -5.80
CA GLY A 92 12.10 -27.85 -4.46
C GLY A 92 13.23 -28.20 -3.50
N GLU A 93 13.91 -27.19 -2.97
CA GLU A 93 14.93 -27.37 -1.96
C GLU A 93 14.35 -28.30 -0.87
N PRO A 94 14.91 -29.50 -0.64
CA PRO A 94 14.53 -30.27 0.53
C PRO A 94 14.69 -29.35 1.75
N PRO A 95 13.80 -29.41 2.76
CA PRO A 95 13.90 -28.55 3.92
C PRO A 95 15.35 -28.59 4.40
N ARG A 96 16.03 -27.42 4.38
CA ARG A 96 17.43 -27.35 4.76
C ARG A 96 17.48 -27.89 6.17
N ALA A 97 18.15 -29.03 6.36
CA ALA A 97 18.24 -29.69 7.66
C ALA A 97 18.89 -28.79 8.74
N ASP A 98 19.49 -27.67 8.32
CA ASP A 98 20.16 -26.67 9.15
C ASP A 98 19.30 -25.43 9.46
N GLU A 99 18.03 -25.36 9.03
CA GLU A 99 17.18 -24.22 9.41
C GLU A 99 16.79 -24.36 10.90
N PRO A 100 17.19 -23.41 11.78
CA PRO A 100 16.88 -23.51 13.19
C PRO A 100 15.37 -23.49 13.38
N ASP A 101 14.87 -24.28 14.32
CA ASP A 101 13.46 -24.29 14.67
C ASP A 101 13.03 -22.88 15.11
N ILE A 102 12.32 -22.19 14.22
CA ILE A 102 11.92 -20.79 14.38
C ILE A 102 11.10 -20.61 15.66
N GLU A 103 10.27 -21.59 16.01
CA GLU A 103 9.47 -21.55 17.22
C GLU A 103 10.37 -21.66 18.46
N ALA A 104 11.37 -22.53 18.42
CA ALA A 104 12.36 -22.64 19.49
C ALA A 104 13.21 -21.38 19.65
N GLU A 105 13.64 -20.75 18.56
CA GLU A 105 14.38 -19.47 18.60
C GLU A 105 13.51 -18.31 19.09
N TRP A 106 12.25 -18.26 18.67
CA TRP A 106 11.30 -17.27 19.16
C TRP A 106 11.02 -17.44 20.65
N ALA A 107 10.86 -18.68 21.12
CA ALA A 107 10.69 -18.99 22.53
C ALA A 107 11.89 -18.54 23.38
N LYS A 108 13.12 -18.62 22.85
CA LYS A 108 14.32 -18.08 23.53
C LYS A 108 14.27 -16.56 23.69
N ILE A 109 13.82 -15.84 22.67
CA ILE A 109 13.66 -14.38 22.72
C ILE A 109 12.61 -14.00 23.78
N VAL A 110 11.46 -14.68 23.78
CA VAL A 110 10.38 -14.44 24.76
C VAL A 110 10.84 -14.77 26.18
N ALA A 111 11.55 -15.88 26.38
CA ALA A 111 12.11 -16.25 27.69
C ALA A 111 13.14 -15.22 28.18
N GLY A 112 13.91 -14.63 27.27
CA GLY A 112 14.89 -13.59 27.57
C GLY A 112 14.30 -12.22 27.92
N PHE A 113 13.02 -11.96 27.60
CA PHE A 113 12.40 -10.63 27.74
C PHE A 113 12.41 -10.08 29.17
N HIS A 114 12.33 -10.95 30.18
CA HIS A 114 12.36 -10.53 31.59
C HIS A 114 13.78 -10.39 32.17
N THR A 115 14.82 -10.70 31.38
CA THR A 115 16.21 -10.60 31.82
C THR A 115 16.67 -9.16 31.68
N ALA A 116 16.99 -8.52 32.81
CA ALA A 116 17.56 -7.18 32.79
C ALA A 116 18.92 -7.21 32.05
N PRO A 117 19.19 -6.25 31.15
CA PRO A 117 20.50 -6.10 30.52
C PRO A 117 21.60 -5.91 31.58
N THR A 118 22.80 -6.40 31.31
CA THR A 118 23.98 -6.11 32.15
C THR A 118 24.16 -4.58 32.26
N ALA A 119 24.41 -4.09 33.47
CA ALA A 119 24.61 -2.66 33.71
C ALA A 119 25.69 -2.08 32.77
N GLY A 120 25.31 -1.08 31.96
CA GLY A 120 26.18 -0.45 30.97
C GLY A 120 26.18 -1.09 29.57
N SER A 121 25.54 -2.25 29.37
CA SER A 121 25.31 -2.83 28.04
C SER A 121 23.92 -2.46 27.54
N ARG A 122 23.82 -1.30 26.91
CA ARG A 122 22.63 -0.87 26.17
C ARG A 122 22.91 -1.04 24.67
N PRO A 123 22.00 -1.67 23.90
CA PRO A 123 22.18 -1.84 22.46
C PRO A 123 22.00 -0.53 21.67
N TRP A 124 21.54 0.54 22.33
CA TRP A 124 21.34 1.87 21.74
C TRP A 124 22.49 2.84 22.07
N PRO A 125 22.70 3.90 21.27
CA PRO A 125 23.75 4.89 21.48
C PRO A 125 23.61 5.63 22.82
N ALA A 126 24.74 6.06 23.40
CA ALA A 126 24.77 6.78 24.67
C ALA A 126 24.04 8.14 24.66
N ALA A 127 23.78 8.72 23.48
CA ALA A 127 23.04 9.97 23.36
C ALA A 127 21.54 9.83 23.69
N GLU A 128 21.02 8.60 23.70
CA GLU A 128 19.61 8.31 23.99
C GLU A 128 19.37 7.90 25.46
N ASP A 129 20.40 8.03 26.31
CA ASP A 129 20.29 7.68 27.72
C ASP A 129 19.54 8.77 28.49
N VAL A 130 18.47 8.38 29.19
CA VAL A 130 17.70 9.27 30.06
C VAL A 130 18.08 8.96 31.50
N ASP A 131 18.31 10.00 32.31
CA ASP A 131 18.59 9.83 33.74
C ASP A 131 17.38 9.21 34.45
N ASP A 132 17.56 8.04 35.08
CA ASP A 132 16.54 7.45 35.94
C ASP A 132 16.33 8.36 37.15
N PRO A 133 15.09 8.84 37.43
CA PRO A 133 14.84 9.68 38.59
C PRO A 133 15.13 8.87 39.86
N ALA A 134 16.04 9.39 40.69
CA ALA A 134 16.42 8.77 41.96
C ALA A 134 15.16 8.50 42.80
N GLY A 135 14.84 7.20 43.00
CA GLY A 135 13.74 6.79 43.86
C GLY A 135 13.89 7.40 45.25
N PRO A 136 12.80 7.79 45.94
CA PRO A 136 12.88 8.56 47.17
C PRO A 136 13.51 7.72 48.28
N GLY A 137 14.80 7.96 48.51
CA GLY A 137 15.51 7.60 49.72
C GLY A 137 14.85 8.29 50.91
N GLY A 138 14.54 7.48 51.92
CA GLY A 138 13.68 7.87 53.03
C GLY A 138 14.09 9.16 53.75
N SER A 139 13.08 9.96 54.05
CA SER A 139 13.09 10.79 55.24
C SER A 139 11.68 10.83 55.82
N ALA A 140 11.59 10.33 57.05
CA ALA A 140 10.37 10.15 57.80
C ALA A 140 9.81 11.49 58.27
N THR A 141 8.54 11.75 58.00
CA THR A 141 7.64 12.49 58.91
C THR A 141 6.17 12.22 58.57
N GLY A 142 5.54 11.43 59.45
CA GLY A 142 4.11 11.43 59.80
C GLY A 142 3.05 11.53 58.70
N ARG A 143 2.51 10.38 58.27
CA ARG A 143 1.19 10.29 57.63
C ARG A 143 0.26 9.48 58.53
N ALA A 144 -0.75 10.16 59.08
CA ALA A 144 -1.85 9.55 59.78
C ALA A 144 -2.75 8.76 58.81
N GLU A 145 -3.03 7.52 59.25
CA GLU A 145 -4.11 6.59 58.91
C GLU A 145 -5.08 6.89 57.75
N GLU A 146 -5.09 5.95 56.81
CA GLU A 146 -6.29 5.51 56.07
C GLU A 146 -7.40 5.03 57.02
N PRO A 147 -8.64 4.93 56.52
CA PRO A 147 -9.43 3.73 56.72
C PRO A 147 -9.55 2.96 55.40
N ALA A 148 -9.09 1.72 55.46
CA ALA A 148 -9.13 0.72 54.41
C ALA A 148 -10.57 0.28 54.06
N GLY A 149 -10.84 0.14 52.76
CA GLY A 149 -11.87 -0.75 52.22
C GLY A 149 -11.17 -1.92 51.49
N PRO A 150 -11.60 -3.18 51.66
CA PRO A 150 -10.82 -4.33 51.22
C PRO A 150 -11.11 -4.69 49.77
N THR A 151 -10.12 -4.60 48.89
CA THR A 151 -9.82 -5.63 47.88
C THR A 151 -8.38 -5.42 47.42
N ALA A 152 -7.51 -6.29 47.93
CA ALA A 152 -6.13 -6.39 47.48
C ALA A 152 -6.10 -6.89 46.03
N THR A 153 -5.51 -6.08 45.16
CA THR A 153 -4.65 -6.60 44.09
C THR A 153 -3.43 -5.71 44.11
N ASP A 154 -2.35 -6.20 44.69
CA ASP A 154 -1.03 -5.55 44.70
C ASP A 154 -0.51 -5.52 43.25
N VAL A 155 -1.04 -4.60 42.45
CA VAL A 155 -0.44 -4.18 41.20
C VAL A 155 0.46 -3.02 41.57
N ARG A 156 1.77 -3.24 41.46
CA ARG A 156 2.78 -2.17 41.52
C ARG A 156 2.31 -1.05 40.58
N ARG A 157 1.83 0.05 41.15
CA ARG A 157 1.27 1.18 40.40
C ARG A 157 2.41 1.73 39.53
N LEU A 158 2.41 1.39 38.24
CA LEU A 158 3.34 1.97 37.28
C LEU A 158 3.12 3.49 37.27
N PRO A 159 4.20 4.30 37.25
CA PRO A 159 4.05 5.75 37.13
C PRO A 159 3.26 6.06 35.87
N TYR A 160 2.25 6.91 36.02
CA TYR A 160 1.44 7.36 34.90
C TYR A 160 2.32 8.28 34.03
N ALA A 161 2.14 8.26 32.71
CA ALA A 161 3.01 8.99 31.77
C ALA A 161 3.14 10.50 32.05
N ALA A 162 2.19 11.10 32.79
CA ALA A 162 2.29 12.50 33.20
C ALA A 162 3.28 12.77 34.36
N ASP A 163 3.66 11.74 35.13
CA ASP A 163 4.70 11.88 36.16
C ASP A 163 6.11 11.97 35.54
N ILE A 164 6.31 11.39 34.35
CA ILE A 164 7.59 11.34 33.63
C ILE A 164 7.85 12.66 32.88
N SER A 165 6.81 13.37 32.46
CA SER A 165 6.92 14.64 31.72
C SER A 165 7.07 15.88 32.61
N GLY A 166 7.07 15.73 33.94
CA GLY A 166 7.12 16.87 34.88
C GLY A 166 5.86 17.74 34.88
N ILE A 167 4.75 17.26 34.32
CA ILE A 167 3.49 18.00 34.20
C ILE A 167 2.57 17.59 35.36
N SER A 168 2.74 18.22 36.52
CA SER A 168 1.86 17.98 37.67
C SER A 168 0.53 18.71 37.52
N VAL A 169 -0.58 17.98 37.29
CA VAL A 169 -1.95 18.53 37.27
C VAL A 169 -2.58 18.54 38.68
N SER A 170 -1.76 18.65 39.73
CA SER A 170 -2.23 18.68 41.11
C SER A 170 -2.38 20.12 41.60
N ARG A 171 -3.61 20.50 41.97
CA ARG A 171 -4.06 21.88 42.27
C ARG A 171 -3.48 22.52 43.56
N ASP A 172 -2.52 21.92 44.25
CA ASP A 172 -2.09 22.38 45.60
C ASP A 172 -0.57 22.43 45.83
N ARG A 173 0.19 23.03 44.91
CA ARG A 173 1.54 23.53 45.21
C ARG A 173 1.85 24.75 44.35
N HIS A 174 1.82 25.94 44.96
CA HIS A 174 1.88 27.24 44.28
C HIS A 174 3.22 27.98 44.41
N ASP A 175 4.33 27.31 44.73
CA ASP A 175 5.63 27.99 44.94
C ASP A 175 6.83 27.42 44.14
N GLU A 176 6.59 26.63 43.08
CA GLU A 176 7.63 26.34 42.09
C GLU A 176 7.21 26.87 40.72
N PRO A 177 8.11 27.54 39.95
CA PRO A 177 7.79 28.04 38.63
C PRO A 177 7.50 26.84 37.72
N SER A 178 6.21 26.63 37.44
CA SER A 178 5.77 25.52 36.61
C SER A 178 6.32 25.70 35.18
N LEU A 179 6.68 24.60 34.53
CA LEU A 179 7.12 24.62 33.12
C LEU A 179 6.04 25.16 32.15
N LEU A 180 4.79 25.26 32.61
CA LEU A 180 3.71 25.93 31.89
C LEU A 180 3.91 27.45 31.82
N ASP A 181 4.49 28.08 32.84
CA ASP A 181 4.82 29.51 32.86
C ASP A 181 5.97 29.84 31.88
N GLY A 182 6.87 28.86 31.69
CA GLY A 182 7.88 28.91 30.64
C GLY A 182 7.27 28.87 29.24
N LEU A 183 6.20 28.09 29.01
CA LEU A 183 5.52 27.98 27.71
C LEU A 183 4.87 29.30 27.27
N ASP A 184 4.25 30.02 28.20
CA ASP A 184 3.62 31.33 27.92
C ASP A 184 4.66 32.42 27.59
N THR A 185 5.90 32.27 28.03
CA THR A 185 7.00 33.21 27.76
C THR A 185 7.57 33.08 26.33
N PHE A 186 7.44 31.92 25.67
CA PHE A 186 7.99 31.72 24.31
C PHE A 186 7.31 32.56 23.22
N GLY A 187 6.14 33.15 23.50
CA GLY A 187 5.41 34.02 22.55
C GLY A 187 5.33 35.49 22.94
N ALA A 188 5.56 35.85 24.21
CA ALA A 188 5.25 37.18 24.75
C ALA A 188 6.34 38.24 24.56
N GLY A 189 7.52 37.86 24.04
CA GLY A 189 8.70 38.73 23.91
C GLY A 189 9.21 38.91 22.48
N LEU A 190 8.46 38.48 21.47
CA LEU A 190 8.80 38.75 20.07
C LEU A 190 8.37 40.18 19.73
N PRO A 191 9.20 40.98 19.03
CA PRO A 191 8.74 42.27 18.52
C PRO A 191 7.51 42.04 17.63
N ASP A 192 6.42 42.79 17.88
CA ASP A 192 5.15 42.73 17.14
C ASP A 192 5.32 42.96 15.61
N ASP A 193 6.50 43.36 15.17
CA ASP A 193 6.72 43.94 13.84
C ASP A 193 7.37 42.96 12.81
N ALA A 194 7.53 41.67 13.10
CA ALA A 194 8.25 40.74 12.20
C ALA A 194 7.51 39.44 11.83
N ALA A 195 6.25 39.25 12.24
CA ALA A 195 5.51 38.00 11.99
C ALA A 195 4.08 38.16 11.46
N GLU A 196 3.59 39.39 11.24
CA GLU A 196 2.21 39.61 10.78
C GLU A 196 1.97 39.44 9.26
N GLU A 197 3.00 39.30 8.42
CA GLU A 197 2.80 39.55 6.97
C GLU A 197 2.81 38.33 6.04
N GLU A 198 3.06 37.10 6.52
CA GLU A 198 3.12 35.92 5.63
C GLU A 198 2.24 34.77 6.11
N HIS A 199 0.95 35.05 6.36
CA HIS A 199 -0.03 33.99 6.53
C HIS A 199 -0.27 33.27 5.18
N TYR A 200 0.24 32.05 5.03
CA TYR A 200 0.00 31.23 3.84
C TYR A 200 -1.51 30.99 3.69
N THR A 201 -2.13 31.71 2.75
CA THR A 201 -3.48 31.42 2.30
C THR A 201 -3.38 30.35 1.24
N PRO A 202 -3.93 29.14 1.47
CA PRO A 202 -3.89 28.10 0.47
C PRO A 202 -4.54 28.64 -0.81
N PRO A 203 -3.93 28.38 -1.99
CA PRO A 203 -4.55 28.77 -3.24
C PRO A 203 -5.95 28.15 -3.28
N PRO A 204 -6.95 28.86 -3.85
CA PRO A 204 -8.28 28.29 -4.00
C PRO A 204 -8.19 26.94 -4.71
N PRO A 205 -8.99 25.95 -4.31
CA PRO A 205 -8.92 24.62 -4.89
C PRO A 205 -9.15 24.72 -6.42
N PRO A 206 -8.44 23.90 -7.22
CA PRO A 206 -8.63 23.89 -8.66
C PRO A 206 -10.10 23.59 -8.98
N PRO A 207 -10.65 24.17 -10.07
CA PRO A 207 -12.04 23.95 -10.43
C PRO A 207 -12.31 22.47 -10.75
N LEU A 208 -13.50 21.99 -10.38
CA LEU A 208 -13.89 20.60 -10.65
C LEU A 208 -13.87 20.28 -12.16
N PRO A 209 -13.53 19.04 -12.55
CA PRO A 209 -13.50 18.62 -13.94
C PRO A 209 -14.88 18.80 -14.59
N ARG A 210 -14.92 19.54 -15.69
CA ARG A 210 -16.16 19.80 -16.45
C ARG A 210 -16.53 18.56 -17.25
N PHE A 211 -17.74 18.04 -17.05
CA PHE A 211 -18.26 16.96 -17.90
C PHE A 211 -18.37 17.45 -19.36
N SER A 212 -17.74 16.71 -20.28
CA SER A 212 -17.86 16.99 -21.71
C SER A 212 -19.30 16.78 -22.18
N LYS A 213 -19.79 17.63 -23.09
CA LYS A 213 -21.13 17.53 -23.70
C LYS A 213 -21.37 16.14 -24.30
N TYR A 214 -20.32 15.52 -24.84
CA TYR A 214 -20.38 14.17 -25.41
C TYR A 214 -20.57 13.07 -24.36
N ALA A 215 -19.97 13.24 -23.17
CA ALA A 215 -20.18 12.31 -22.06
C ALA A 215 -21.63 12.38 -21.57
N VAL A 216 -22.17 13.59 -21.45
CA VAL A 216 -23.59 13.80 -21.11
C VAL A 216 -24.50 13.16 -22.16
N LEU A 217 -24.19 13.33 -23.45
CA LEU A 217 -24.98 12.74 -24.54
C LEU A 217 -24.93 11.20 -24.54
N GLY A 218 -23.76 10.60 -24.27
CA GLY A 218 -23.61 9.15 -24.12
C GLY A 218 -24.43 8.61 -22.94
N VAL A 219 -24.37 9.26 -21.78
CA VAL A 219 -25.18 8.90 -20.61
C VAL A 219 -26.68 9.04 -20.90
N LEU A 220 -27.10 10.13 -21.54
CA LEU A 220 -28.50 10.35 -21.91
C LEU A 220 -29.02 9.28 -22.88
N SER A 221 -28.19 8.85 -23.84
CA SER A 221 -28.51 7.73 -24.74
C SER A 221 -28.72 6.41 -23.98
N ILE A 222 -27.88 6.12 -22.98
CA ILE A 222 -28.02 4.93 -22.14
C ILE A 222 -29.30 4.99 -21.32
N VAL A 223 -29.57 6.12 -20.65
CA VAL A 223 -30.77 6.29 -19.83
C VAL A 223 -32.04 6.17 -20.67
N LEU A 224 -32.08 6.84 -21.83
CA LEU A 224 -33.22 6.77 -22.75
C LEU A 224 -33.41 5.35 -23.30
N GLY A 225 -32.34 4.71 -23.76
CA GLY A 225 -32.39 3.35 -24.26
C GLY A 225 -32.84 2.33 -23.19
N PHE A 226 -32.36 2.49 -21.95
CA PHE A 226 -32.76 1.66 -20.81
C PHE A 226 -34.24 1.84 -20.46
N LEU A 227 -34.74 3.08 -20.49
CA LEU A 227 -36.15 3.36 -20.26
C LEU A 227 -37.06 2.72 -21.32
N LEU A 228 -36.65 2.79 -22.60
CA LEU A 228 -37.36 2.14 -23.71
C LEU A 228 -37.31 0.61 -23.62
N PHE A 229 -36.18 0.06 -23.17
CA PHE A 229 -35.99 -1.38 -22.98
C PHE A 229 -36.87 -1.93 -21.85
N LEU A 230 -37.00 -1.23 -20.73
CA LEU A 230 -37.82 -1.65 -19.59
C LEU A 230 -39.32 -1.48 -19.81
N SER A 231 -39.71 -0.44 -20.57
CA SER A 231 -41.10 -0.04 -20.73
C SER A 231 -41.50 0.02 -22.21
N PRO A 232 -41.48 -1.09 -22.97
CA PRO A 232 -41.77 -1.06 -24.41
C PRO A 232 -43.21 -0.68 -24.74
N THR A 233 -44.11 -0.72 -23.76
CA THR A 233 -45.53 -0.35 -23.89
C THR A 233 -45.79 1.15 -23.80
N VAL A 234 -44.79 1.99 -23.49
CA VAL A 234 -44.96 3.47 -23.44
C VAL A 234 -45.18 4.08 -24.82
N MET A 235 -44.74 3.40 -25.88
CA MET A 235 -44.98 3.78 -27.27
C MET A 235 -46.05 2.88 -27.88
N SER A 236 -47.32 3.07 -27.50
CA SER A 236 -48.45 2.28 -28.01
C SER A 236 -48.68 2.36 -29.53
N LEU A 237 -47.94 3.23 -30.23
CA LEU A 237 -48.02 3.41 -31.69
C LEU A 237 -47.04 2.51 -32.47
N VAL A 238 -46.09 1.86 -31.81
CA VAL A 238 -45.01 1.06 -32.46
C VAL A 238 -45.02 -0.36 -31.89
N ASP A 239 -44.64 -1.35 -32.71
CA ASP A 239 -44.47 -2.73 -32.26
C ASP A 239 -43.49 -2.79 -31.08
N PRO A 240 -43.89 -3.39 -29.92
CA PRO A 240 -43.01 -3.57 -28.76
C PRO A 240 -41.65 -4.20 -29.10
N SER A 241 -41.59 -5.04 -30.12
CA SER A 241 -40.35 -5.68 -30.60
C SER A 241 -39.37 -4.67 -31.21
N VAL A 242 -39.89 -3.64 -31.88
CA VAL A 242 -39.07 -2.57 -32.46
C VAL A 242 -38.60 -1.61 -31.36
N VAL A 243 -39.45 -1.31 -30.38
CA VAL A 243 -39.11 -0.45 -29.24
C VAL A 243 -38.00 -1.06 -28.39
N THR A 244 -38.07 -2.36 -28.11
CA THR A 244 -37.02 -3.09 -27.39
C THR A 244 -35.70 -3.13 -28.15
N LEU A 245 -35.74 -3.37 -29.47
CA LEU A 245 -34.54 -3.31 -30.32
C LEU A 245 -33.91 -1.91 -30.31
N LEU A 246 -34.71 -0.85 -30.42
CA LEU A 246 -34.25 0.54 -30.38
C LEU A 246 -33.66 0.89 -29.00
N GLY A 247 -34.29 0.42 -27.93
CA GLY A 247 -33.79 0.57 -26.56
C GLY A 247 -32.42 -0.08 -26.38
N PHE A 248 -32.29 -1.36 -26.76
CA PHE A 248 -31.03 -2.09 -26.68
C PHE A 248 -29.93 -1.45 -27.53
N THR A 249 -30.21 -1.10 -28.78
CA THR A 249 -29.24 -0.46 -29.67
C THR A 249 -28.84 0.93 -29.20
N GLY A 250 -29.76 1.70 -28.62
CA GLY A 250 -29.49 3.00 -28.01
C GLY A 250 -28.58 2.92 -26.77
N ILE A 251 -28.75 1.88 -25.93
CA ILE A 251 -27.86 1.60 -24.80
C ILE A 251 -26.46 1.28 -25.31
N LEU A 252 -26.35 0.36 -26.27
CA LEU A 252 -25.07 -0.07 -26.82
C LEU A 252 -24.33 1.10 -27.49
N ALA A 253 -25.03 1.92 -28.27
CA ALA A 253 -24.47 3.11 -28.90
C ALA A 253 -23.94 4.12 -27.86
N GLY A 254 -24.70 4.38 -26.80
CA GLY A 254 -24.27 5.26 -25.71
C GLY A 254 -23.04 4.73 -24.96
N PHE A 255 -22.97 3.41 -24.74
CA PHE A 255 -21.81 2.77 -24.12
C PHE A 255 -20.56 2.84 -25.00
N VAL A 256 -20.67 2.53 -26.30
CA VAL A 256 -19.56 2.65 -27.26
C VAL A 256 -19.08 4.11 -27.34
N MET A 257 -19.99 5.08 -27.35
CA MET A 257 -19.67 6.51 -27.32
C MET A 257 -18.84 6.88 -26.08
N LEU A 258 -19.18 6.37 -24.89
CA LEU A 258 -18.43 6.60 -23.66
C LEU A 258 -17.02 6.00 -23.72
N ILE A 259 -16.87 4.77 -24.24
CA ILE A 259 -15.56 4.13 -24.43
C ILE A 259 -14.70 4.95 -25.40
N TRP A 260 -15.29 5.36 -26.53
CA TRP A 260 -14.54 6.12 -27.53
C TRP A 260 -14.09 7.47 -26.99
N ARG A 261 -14.89 8.09 -26.10
CA ARG A 261 -14.52 9.31 -25.37
C ARG A 261 -13.46 9.08 -24.28
N LEU A 262 -13.41 7.88 -23.69
CA LEU A 262 -12.38 7.50 -22.72
C LEU A 262 -11.05 7.17 -23.40
N ARG A 263 -11.06 6.84 -24.69
CA ARG A 263 -9.84 6.60 -25.45
C ARG A 263 -9.05 7.91 -25.53
N PRO A 264 -7.81 7.97 -24.98
CA PRO A 264 -6.96 9.14 -25.15
C PRO A 264 -6.76 9.37 -26.64
N GLY A 265 -7.19 10.51 -27.15
CA GLY A 265 -6.74 10.99 -28.44
C GLY A 265 -5.32 11.51 -28.25
N ASP A 266 -4.42 11.16 -29.17
CA ASP A 266 -3.09 11.75 -29.27
C ASP A 266 -3.19 13.27 -29.08
N ARG A 267 -2.74 13.73 -27.93
CA ARG A 267 -2.47 15.12 -27.63
C ARG A 267 -1.06 15.17 -27.09
N ASP A 268 -0.12 15.17 -28.03
CA ASP A 268 0.99 16.11 -27.94
C ASP A 268 0.36 17.49 -27.70
N ASP A 269 0.57 18.06 -26.51
CA ASP A 269 0.70 19.51 -26.26
C ASP A 269 0.69 19.79 -24.74
N HIS A 270 1.92 19.77 -24.19
CA HIS A 270 2.40 20.56 -23.05
C HIS A 270 1.64 20.48 -21.72
N ASP A 271 2.14 19.62 -20.82
CA ASP A 271 2.09 19.89 -19.38
C ASP A 271 3.32 20.76 -19.01
N PRO A 272 3.15 21.99 -18.49
CA PRO A 272 4.23 22.82 -17.98
C PRO A 272 4.53 22.55 -16.49
N ASP A 273 4.29 21.34 -15.99
CA ASP A 273 4.63 20.94 -14.62
C ASP A 273 5.68 19.82 -14.66
N ASP A 274 6.90 20.26 -14.94
CA ASP A 274 8.14 19.48 -14.83
C ASP A 274 8.28 19.03 -13.36
N GLY A 275 7.85 17.80 -13.10
CA GLY A 275 7.89 17.21 -11.77
C GLY A 275 9.32 17.19 -11.22
N ALA A 276 9.50 17.89 -10.10
CA ALA A 276 10.63 17.81 -9.16
C ALA A 276 11.97 17.35 -9.76
N VAL A 277 12.79 18.30 -10.20
CA VAL A 277 14.20 18.07 -10.48
C VAL A 277 14.95 18.02 -9.14
N VAL A 278 15.54 16.85 -8.82
CA VAL A 278 16.53 16.68 -7.73
C VAL A 278 17.92 17.11 -8.18
#